data_AF-A0A1X7TIZ3-F1
#
_entry.id   AF-A0A1X7TIZ3-F1
#
_cell.length_a   1.000
_cell.length_b   1.000
_cell.length_c   1.000
_cell.angle_alpha   90.00
_cell.angle_beta   90.00
_cell.angle_gamma   90.00
#
_symmetry.space_group_name_H-M   'P 1'
#
loop_
_entity.id
_entity.type
_entity.pdbx_description
1 polymer ?
#
loop_
_entity_poly.entity_id
_entity_poly.type
_entity_poly.pdbx_seq_one_letter_code
_entity_poly.pdbx_strand_id
1 'polypeptide(L)'
;MTMYNESSATIPSLIAGTNYSFIIIPIDTIGREGPPSSLIQYIWNVPAQVVNISWDQISSDSMTIWWNINEDTTSHYPPVHYIVSVHNITINTTDTNVTINGLYPNNEYTVYIKPVNAIGEGPLINITVNITERKTTSTNVDLHDVSVTEERSSDAITTSGNNRLMTTSVSLTIFVSVTSSSVEPSTTPSSSGSMNSSLLFSIFGSIGAILITCIIAIIVILVCIMYKRKHKSKYEYIVHISCIINIL
;
A
#
# COMPACT_ATOMS: atom_id res chain seq x y z
N MET A 1 21.70 21.45 25.64
CA MET A 1 22.91 21.48 24.80
C MET A 1 23.56 20.12 24.93
N THR A 2 23.54 19.32 23.87
CA THR A 2 23.96 17.91 23.91
C THR A 2 25.11 17.72 22.94
N MET A 3 26.21 17.16 23.43
CA MET A 3 27.45 16.96 22.69
C MET A 3 27.54 15.49 22.30
N TYR A 4 27.77 15.20 21.02
CA TYR A 4 27.89 13.84 20.51
C TYR A 4 29.27 13.64 19.88
N ASN A 5 29.94 12.52 20.18
CA ASN A 5 31.25 12.16 19.62
C ASN A 5 31.15 11.25 18.39
N GLU A 6 29.93 11.09 17.86
CA GLU A 6 29.62 10.29 16.68
C GLU A 6 29.00 11.18 15.59
N SER A 7 29.10 10.74 14.33
CA SER A 7 28.48 11.43 13.19
C SER A 7 26.95 11.27 13.12
N SER A 8 26.34 10.69 14.15
CA SER A 8 24.91 10.47 14.29
C SER A 8 24.49 10.65 15.74
N ALA A 9 23.30 11.18 15.96
CA ALA A 9 22.74 11.40 17.27
C ALA A 9 21.22 11.14 17.25
N THR A 10 20.71 10.50 18.30
CA THR A 10 19.27 10.42 18.54
C THR A 10 18.89 11.50 19.54
N ILE A 11 17.90 12.32 19.19
CA ILE A 11 17.35 13.35 20.07
C ILE A 11 16.10 12.75 20.73
N PRO A 12 16.17 12.37 22.01
CA PRO A 12 15.00 11.84 22.70
C PRO A 12 13.99 12.95 22.99
N SER A 13 12.75 12.57 23.26
CA SER A 13 11.73 13.46 23.82
C SER A 13 11.32 14.64 22.93
N LEU A 14 11.33 14.46 21.60
CA LEU A 14 10.64 15.39 20.71
C LEU A 14 9.12 15.29 20.93
N ILE A 15 8.44 16.43 20.88
CA ILE A 15 6.98 16.52 21.01
C ILE A 15 6.37 16.30 19.62
N ALA A 16 5.44 15.35 19.52
CA ALA A 16 4.71 15.11 18.28
C ALA A 16 3.94 16.36 17.85
N GLY A 17 3.95 16.67 16.55
CA GLY A 17 3.29 17.87 16.00
C GLY A 17 4.04 19.18 16.21
N THR A 18 5.27 19.16 16.75
CA THR A 18 6.09 20.37 16.91
C THR A 18 7.19 20.45 15.86
N ASN A 19 7.17 21.48 15.02
CA ASN A 19 8.20 21.67 14.00
C ASN A 19 9.55 22.00 14.65
N TYR A 20 10.58 21.26 14.27
CA TYR A 20 11.93 21.45 14.80
C TYR A 20 12.87 21.91 13.71
N SER A 21 13.74 22.85 14.06
CA SER A 21 14.91 23.18 13.26
C SER A 21 16.17 22.76 13.99
N PHE A 22 17.10 22.18 13.25
CA PHE A 22 18.40 21.76 13.75
C PHE A 22 19.52 22.46 12.97
N ILE A 23 20.54 22.87 13.70
CA ILE A 23 21.84 23.27 13.15
C ILE A 23 22.89 22.40 13.82
N ILE A 24 23.80 21.87 13.01
CA ILE A 24 24.95 21.11 13.46
C ILE A 24 26.16 22.04 13.42
N ILE A 25 26.81 22.25 14.56
CA ILE A 25 28.07 22.98 14.67
C ILE A 25 29.15 21.95 15.02
N PRO A 26 30.15 21.71 14.15
CA PRO A 26 31.26 20.83 14.50
C PRO A 26 32.18 21.53 15.50
N ILE A 27 32.62 20.82 16.52
CA ILE A 27 33.59 21.30 17.51
C ILE A 27 34.83 20.41 17.44
N ASP A 28 36.01 21.03 17.43
CA ASP A 28 37.29 20.31 17.44
C ASP A 28 37.68 19.82 18.84
N THR A 29 38.76 19.04 18.93
CA THR A 29 39.25 18.46 20.20
C THR A 29 39.72 19.50 21.23
N ILE A 30 39.83 20.76 20.85
CA ILE A 30 40.24 21.89 21.70
C ILE A 30 39.03 22.77 22.04
N GLY A 31 37.83 22.41 21.59
CA GLY A 31 36.57 23.10 21.89
C GLY A 31 36.25 24.27 20.96
N ARG A 32 36.93 24.40 19.81
CA ARG A 32 36.63 25.47 18.85
C ARG A 32 35.51 25.05 17.91
N GLU A 33 34.55 25.95 17.75
CA GLU A 33 33.44 25.80 16.81
C GLU A 33 33.91 26.03 15.37
N GLY A 34 33.51 25.13 14.48
CA GLY A 34 33.62 25.28 13.03
C GLY A 34 32.36 25.93 12.43
N PRO A 35 32.30 26.04 11.10
CA PRO A 35 31.14 26.63 10.44
C PRO A 35 29.87 25.79 10.67
N PRO A 36 28.71 26.43 10.89
CA PRO A 36 27.44 25.71 11.07
C PRO A 36 27.01 25.00 9.77
N SER A 37 26.28 23.90 9.92
CA SER A 37 25.56 23.28 8.80
C SER A 37 24.47 24.19 8.25
N SER A 38 23.95 23.84 7.08
CA SER A 38 22.64 24.34 6.65
C SER A 38 21.57 24.02 7.70
N LEU A 39 20.53 24.86 7.75
CA LEU A 39 19.37 24.63 8.60
C LEU A 39 18.64 23.36 8.14
N ILE A 40 18.46 22.42 9.07
CA ILE A 40 17.73 21.17 8.84
C ILE A 40 16.35 21.36 9.46
N GLN A 41 15.30 21.34 8.65
CA GLN A 41 13.93 21.46 9.13
C GLN A 41 13.27 20.09 9.20
N TYR A 42 12.58 19.84 10.31
CA TYR A 42 11.72 18.70 10.49
C TYR A 42 10.32 19.21 10.79
N ILE A 43 9.43 19.06 9.81
CA ILE A 43 8.07 19.60 9.85
C ILE A 43 7.10 18.43 10.03
N TRP A 44 6.23 18.53 11.03
CA TRP A 44 5.13 17.59 11.21
C TRP A 44 3.93 18.06 10.42
N ASN A 45 3.63 17.38 9.33
CA ASN A 45 2.47 17.69 8.53
C ASN A 45 1.31 16.75 8.89
N VAL A 46 0.13 17.34 9.04
CA VAL A 46 -1.13 16.58 8.92
C VAL A 46 -1.30 16.11 7.46
N PRO A 47 -2.11 15.08 7.20
CA PRO A 47 -2.20 14.54 5.86
C PRO A 47 -2.80 15.53 4.86
N ALA A 48 -2.46 15.37 3.59
CA ALA A 48 -3.04 16.18 2.52
C ALA A 48 -4.53 15.86 2.31
N GLN A 49 -5.29 16.82 1.78
CA GLN A 49 -6.72 16.65 1.47
C GLN A 49 -6.93 15.47 0.48
N VAL A 50 -7.97 14.67 0.69
CA VAL A 50 -8.33 13.58 -0.23
C VAL A 50 -8.81 14.13 -1.58
N VAL A 51 -8.66 13.36 -2.64
CA VAL A 51 -8.96 13.77 -4.03
C VAL A 51 -9.77 12.71 -4.77
N ASN A 52 -10.23 13.02 -5.98
CA ASN A 52 -10.98 12.09 -6.85
C ASN A 52 -12.16 11.41 -6.14
N ILE A 53 -12.97 12.21 -5.48
CA ILE A 53 -14.14 11.71 -4.76
C ILE A 53 -15.23 11.32 -5.75
N SER A 54 -15.74 10.12 -5.59
CA SER A 54 -16.83 9.54 -6.39
C SER A 54 -17.79 8.78 -5.48
N TRP A 55 -19.02 8.60 -5.91
CA TRP A 55 -20.07 7.96 -5.10
C TRP A 55 -21.12 7.27 -5.98
N ASP A 56 -21.77 6.25 -5.42
CA ASP A 56 -22.89 5.53 -6.03
C ASP A 56 -24.00 5.30 -4.99
N GLN A 57 -25.23 5.60 -5.38
CA GLN A 57 -26.41 5.30 -4.57
C GLN A 57 -26.77 3.80 -4.66
N ILE A 58 -26.82 3.12 -3.51
CA ILE A 58 -27.11 1.68 -3.45
C ILE A 58 -28.61 1.43 -3.24
N SER A 59 -29.26 2.22 -2.39
CA SER A 59 -30.70 2.15 -2.09
C SER A 59 -31.27 3.55 -1.85
N SER A 60 -32.57 3.65 -1.54
CA SER A 60 -33.23 4.92 -1.17
C SER A 60 -32.73 5.53 0.14
N ASP A 61 -31.91 4.80 0.90
CA ASP A 61 -31.40 5.17 2.22
C ASP A 61 -29.89 4.91 2.40
N SER A 62 -29.17 4.52 1.34
CA SER A 62 -27.74 4.28 1.41
C SER A 62 -26.97 4.66 0.15
N MET A 63 -25.71 5.05 0.33
CA MET A 63 -24.74 5.26 -0.74
C MET A 63 -23.36 4.73 -0.33
N THR A 64 -22.54 4.40 -1.31
CA THR A 64 -21.10 4.20 -1.12
C THR A 64 -20.35 5.38 -1.70
N ILE A 65 -19.32 5.84 -1.01
CA ILE A 65 -18.42 6.92 -1.43
C ILE A 65 -16.97 6.44 -1.35
N TRP A 66 -16.14 6.84 -2.30
CA TRP A 66 -14.72 6.50 -2.36
C TRP A 66 -13.88 7.70 -2.81
N TRP A 67 -12.61 7.69 -2.43
CA TRP A 67 -11.65 8.75 -2.71
C TRP A 67 -10.24 8.18 -2.89
N ASN A 68 -9.33 9.02 -3.37
CA ASN A 68 -7.90 8.73 -3.48
C ASN A 68 -7.10 9.60 -2.51
N ILE A 69 -5.90 9.12 -2.20
CA ILE A 69 -4.88 9.84 -1.43
C ILE A 69 -3.87 10.40 -2.45
N ASN A 70 -3.54 11.69 -2.33
CA ASN A 70 -2.51 12.33 -3.16
C ASN A 70 -1.14 12.41 -2.46
N GLU A 71 -1.07 11.99 -1.19
CA GLU A 71 0.16 11.90 -0.42
C GLU A 71 0.95 10.63 -0.80
N ASP A 72 2.28 10.77 -0.84
CA ASP A 72 3.19 9.64 -0.97
C ASP A 72 3.05 8.75 0.28
N THR A 73 2.68 7.48 0.09
CA THR A 73 2.52 6.53 1.21
C THR A 73 3.85 6.20 1.90
N THR A 74 4.99 6.59 1.32
CA THR A 74 6.31 6.54 1.95
C THR A 74 6.61 7.77 2.83
N SER A 75 5.68 8.73 2.89
CA SER A 75 5.71 9.84 3.85
C SER A 75 5.85 9.30 5.28
N HIS A 76 6.53 10.06 6.12
CA HIS A 76 6.82 9.63 7.48
C HIS A 76 5.55 9.56 8.35
N TYR A 77 4.47 10.26 7.95
CA TYR A 77 3.17 10.30 8.64
C TYR A 77 1.99 10.20 7.68
N PRO A 78 1.77 9.04 7.04
CA PRO A 78 0.65 8.85 6.13
C PRO A 78 -0.69 8.89 6.90
N PRO A 79 -1.82 9.11 6.22
CA PRO A 79 -3.14 8.94 6.82
C PRO A 79 -3.28 7.55 7.47
N VAL A 80 -3.80 7.52 8.69
CA VAL A 80 -4.08 6.29 9.45
C VAL A 80 -5.57 5.94 9.39
N HIS A 81 -6.44 6.95 9.35
CA HIS A 81 -7.88 6.78 9.15
C HIS A 81 -8.50 8.04 8.54
N TYR A 82 -9.79 7.96 8.22
CA TYR A 82 -10.61 9.03 7.68
C TYR A 82 -11.85 9.20 8.53
N ILE A 83 -12.25 10.45 8.73
CA ILE A 83 -13.49 10.82 9.40
C ILE A 83 -14.43 11.32 8.32
N VAL A 84 -15.52 10.58 8.09
CA VAL A 84 -16.58 10.93 7.13
C VAL A 84 -17.80 11.36 7.93
N SER A 85 -18.36 12.53 7.64
CA SER A 85 -19.54 13.06 8.33
C SER A 85 -20.62 13.48 7.34
N VAL A 86 -21.85 13.04 7.59
CA VAL A 86 -23.03 13.36 6.77
C VAL A 86 -24.20 13.58 7.72
N HIS A 87 -24.76 14.78 7.73
CA HIS A 87 -25.84 15.13 8.65
C HIS A 87 -25.46 14.82 10.12
N ASN A 88 -26.12 13.84 10.77
CA ASN A 88 -25.85 13.39 12.14
C ASN A 88 -25.05 12.08 12.21
N ILE A 89 -24.53 11.61 11.07
CA ILE A 89 -23.77 10.37 10.95
C ILE A 89 -22.30 10.73 10.87
N THR A 90 -21.48 10.14 11.72
CA THR A 90 -20.01 10.20 11.66
C THR A 90 -19.45 8.79 11.62
N ILE A 91 -18.59 8.52 10.64
CA ILE A 91 -17.96 7.22 10.42
C ILE A 91 -16.45 7.40 10.38
N ASN A 92 -15.75 6.58 11.17
CA ASN A 92 -14.29 6.46 11.09
C ASN A 92 -13.96 5.19 10.31
N THR A 93 -13.16 5.31 9.25
CA THR A 93 -12.72 4.18 8.43
C THR A 93 -11.23 4.25 8.16
N THR A 94 -10.57 3.10 8.06
CA THR A 94 -9.19 3.00 7.59
C THR A 94 -9.11 2.86 6.07
N ASP A 95 -10.23 2.49 5.44
CA ASP A 95 -10.33 2.31 4.00
C ASP A 95 -10.56 3.66 3.30
N THR A 96 -10.25 3.72 2.00
CA THR A 96 -10.53 4.91 1.17
C THR A 96 -11.94 4.89 0.57
N ASN A 97 -12.85 4.15 1.21
CA ASN A 97 -14.27 4.09 0.88
C ASN A 97 -15.11 3.81 2.12
N VAL A 98 -16.39 4.18 2.06
CA VAL A 98 -17.36 3.87 3.10
C VAL A 98 -18.78 3.82 2.54
N THR A 99 -19.62 2.94 3.08
CA THR A 99 -21.06 2.96 2.84
C THR A 99 -21.76 3.70 3.97
N ILE A 100 -22.52 4.74 3.60
CA ILE A 100 -23.32 5.56 4.50
C ILE A 100 -24.77 5.06 4.41
N ASN A 101 -25.33 4.63 5.55
CA ASN A 101 -26.70 4.13 5.67
C ASN A 101 -27.57 5.10 6.47
N GLY A 102 -28.88 4.91 6.43
CA GLY A 102 -29.83 5.71 7.24
C GLY A 102 -30.08 7.11 6.67
N LEU A 103 -29.92 7.26 5.36
CA LEU A 103 -30.29 8.46 4.62
C LEU A 103 -31.78 8.45 4.28
N TYR A 104 -32.33 9.61 3.94
CA TYR A 104 -33.72 9.76 3.55
C TYR A 104 -33.82 10.04 2.06
N PRO A 105 -34.74 9.38 1.33
CA PRO A 105 -34.92 9.63 -0.09
C PRO A 105 -35.39 11.06 -0.37
N ASN A 106 -35.08 11.53 -1.57
CA ASN A 106 -35.41 12.86 -2.07
C ASN A 106 -34.81 13.99 -1.24
N ASN A 107 -33.63 13.75 -0.64
CA ASN A 107 -32.86 14.75 0.09
C ASN A 107 -31.46 14.92 -0.52
N GLU A 108 -30.97 16.15 -0.43
CA GLU A 108 -29.59 16.52 -0.71
C GLU A 108 -28.77 16.46 0.59
N TYR A 109 -27.59 15.87 0.51
CA TYR A 109 -26.66 15.74 1.62
C TYR A 109 -25.32 16.36 1.26
N THR A 110 -24.71 17.04 2.24
CA THR A 110 -23.30 17.42 2.17
C THR A 110 -22.48 16.39 2.94
N VAL A 111 -21.55 15.74 2.23
CA VAL A 111 -20.61 14.78 2.81
C VAL A 111 -19.29 15.48 3.08
N TYR A 112 -18.81 15.35 4.31
CA TYR A 112 -17.55 15.91 4.79
C TYR A 112 -16.54 14.79 4.98
N ILE A 113 -15.31 14.95 4.48
CA ILE A 113 -14.23 13.98 4.62
C ILE A 113 -12.97 14.69 5.10
N LYS A 114 -12.31 14.16 6.14
CA LYS A 114 -10.97 14.58 6.55
C LYS A 114 -10.07 13.36 6.81
N PRO A 115 -8.83 13.35 6.28
CA PRO A 115 -7.84 12.34 6.62
C PRO A 115 -7.19 12.67 7.97
N VAL A 116 -6.74 11.65 8.70
CA VAL A 116 -6.15 11.82 10.04
C VAL A 116 -4.93 10.93 10.18
N ASN A 117 -3.82 11.49 10.67
CA ASN A 117 -2.64 10.73 11.07
C ASN A 117 -2.35 10.89 12.57
N ALA A 118 -1.20 10.40 13.03
CA ALA A 118 -0.76 10.52 14.42
C ALA A 118 -0.57 11.99 14.89
N ILE A 119 -0.52 12.95 13.96
CA ILE A 119 -0.26 14.37 14.23
C ILE A 119 -1.55 15.12 14.39
N GLY A 120 -2.52 14.82 13.54
CA GLY A 120 -3.83 15.43 13.59
C GLY A 120 -4.62 15.26 12.31
N GLU A 121 -5.63 16.12 12.20
CA GLU A 121 -6.58 16.11 11.10
C GLU A 121 -6.07 16.97 9.95
N GLY A 122 -6.07 16.38 8.75
CA GLY A 122 -5.79 17.07 7.51
C GLY A 122 -6.94 17.99 7.08
N PRO A 123 -6.78 18.70 5.96
CA PRO A 123 -7.80 19.61 5.45
C PRO A 123 -9.12 18.88 5.15
N LEU A 124 -10.22 19.50 5.58
CA LEU A 124 -11.57 19.04 5.29
C LEU A 124 -11.94 19.28 3.82
N ILE A 125 -12.57 18.30 3.19
CA ILE A 125 -13.26 18.47 1.89
C ILE A 125 -14.73 18.15 2.04
N ASN A 126 -15.57 18.76 1.21
CA ASN A 126 -16.99 18.44 1.13
C ASN A 126 -17.48 18.25 -0.31
N ILE A 127 -18.47 17.40 -0.47
CA ILE A 127 -19.22 17.21 -1.71
C ILE A 127 -20.72 17.18 -1.42
N THR A 128 -21.51 17.50 -2.44
CA THR A 128 -22.98 17.44 -2.38
C THR A 128 -23.47 16.23 -3.16
N VAL A 129 -24.40 15.48 -2.59
CA VAL A 129 -24.96 14.24 -3.16
C VAL A 129 -26.48 14.22 -2.98
N ASN A 130 -27.19 13.71 -3.99
CA ASN A 130 -28.65 13.66 -3.99
C ASN A 130 -29.10 12.21 -3.89
N ILE A 131 -29.86 11.88 -2.84
CA ILE A 131 -30.49 10.57 -2.69
C ILE A 131 -31.87 10.63 -3.32
N THR A 132 -32.13 9.72 -4.26
CA THR A 132 -33.42 9.62 -4.94
C THR A 132 -34.22 8.43 -4.42
N GLU A 133 -35.55 8.52 -4.47
CA GLU A 133 -36.38 7.35 -4.21
C GLU A 133 -36.20 6.31 -5.32
N ARG A 134 -35.83 5.08 -4.96
CA ARG A 134 -35.73 4.00 -5.94
C ARG A 134 -37.13 3.43 -6.16
N LYS A 135 -37.71 3.65 -7.34
CA LYS A 135 -38.98 3.03 -7.71
C LYS A 135 -38.77 1.53 -7.87
N THR A 136 -39.19 0.74 -6.89
CA THR A 136 -39.26 -0.71 -7.02
C THR A 136 -40.36 -1.02 -8.02
N THR A 137 -40.00 -1.44 -9.23
CA THR A 137 -40.98 -2.03 -10.16
C THR A 137 -41.37 -3.39 -9.58
N SER A 138 -42.36 -3.41 -8.69
CA SER A 138 -43.07 -4.64 -8.32
C SER A 138 -43.83 -5.13 -9.56
N THR A 139 -43.33 -6.16 -10.23
CA THR A 139 -44.16 -6.99 -11.09
C THR A 139 -45.10 -7.77 -10.17
N ASN A 140 -46.28 -7.23 -9.87
CA ASN A 140 -47.39 -8.00 -9.34
C ASN A 140 -47.72 -9.08 -10.37
N VAL A 141 -47.36 -10.33 -10.10
CA VAL A 141 -47.95 -11.48 -10.78
C VAL A 141 -49.33 -11.62 -10.16
N ASP A 142 -50.34 -11.19 -10.90
CA ASP A 142 -51.75 -11.39 -10.59
C ASP A 142 -52.01 -12.90 -10.52
N LEU A 143 -52.16 -13.43 -9.31
CA LEU A 143 -52.64 -14.79 -9.08
C LEU A 143 -54.15 -14.78 -9.26
N HIS A 144 -54.60 -14.98 -10.50
CA HIS A 144 -56.01 -15.23 -10.78
C HIS A 144 -56.39 -16.63 -10.29
N ASP A 145 -57.15 -16.61 -9.19
CA ASP A 145 -58.11 -17.58 -8.65
C ASP A 145 -58.18 -18.98 -9.31
N VAL A 146 -57.77 -20.01 -8.54
CA VAL A 146 -58.04 -21.42 -8.86
C VAL A 146 -59.37 -21.80 -8.21
N SER A 147 -60.44 -21.85 -9.01
CA SER A 147 -61.71 -22.43 -8.59
C SER A 147 -61.59 -23.96 -8.49
N VAL A 148 -61.73 -24.50 -7.29
CA VAL A 148 -61.89 -25.94 -7.05
C VAL A 148 -63.37 -26.29 -7.23
N THR A 149 -63.67 -27.12 -8.21
CA THR A 149 -64.89 -27.94 -8.23
C THR A 149 -64.49 -29.38 -8.46
N GLU A 150 -64.76 -30.20 -7.44
CA GLU A 150 -64.55 -31.65 -7.46
C GLU A 150 -65.46 -32.31 -8.50
N GLU A 151 -64.88 -33.04 -9.45
CA GLU A 151 -65.53 -34.21 -10.04
C GLU A 151 -64.60 -35.42 -10.00
N ARG A 152 -65.26 -36.55 -9.78
CA ARG A 152 -64.79 -37.79 -9.19
C ARG A 152 -64.52 -38.82 -10.28
N SER A 153 -63.43 -39.59 -10.14
CA SER A 153 -63.12 -40.86 -10.85
C SER A 153 -62.70 -40.69 -12.33
N SER A 154 -61.60 -41.24 -12.86
CA SER A 154 -60.98 -42.55 -12.65
C SER A 154 -59.53 -42.58 -13.22
N ASP A 155 -58.62 -43.20 -12.47
CA ASP A 155 -57.41 -43.96 -12.84
C ASP A 155 -56.62 -43.71 -14.15
N ALA A 156 -55.46 -43.05 -13.97
CA ALA A 156 -54.07 -43.49 -14.27
C ALA A 156 -53.52 -43.76 -15.71
N ILE A 157 -52.55 -42.87 -16.08
CA ILE A 157 -51.16 -43.07 -16.60
C ILE A 157 -51.00 -43.79 -17.97
N THR A 158 -50.39 -43.24 -19.04
CA THR A 158 -49.12 -42.49 -19.21
C THR A 158 -49.09 -41.79 -20.58
N THR A 159 -48.47 -40.61 -20.74
CA THR A 159 -47.44 -40.31 -21.77
C THR A 159 -46.98 -38.84 -21.76
N SER A 160 -45.65 -38.68 -21.69
CA SER A 160 -44.78 -37.62 -22.22
C SER A 160 -45.02 -36.16 -21.83
N GLY A 161 -44.14 -35.68 -20.94
CA GLY A 161 -43.95 -34.26 -20.66
C GLY A 161 -43.28 -33.50 -21.81
N ASN A 162 -43.44 -32.18 -21.75
CA ASN A 162 -42.53 -31.20 -22.33
C ASN A 162 -42.64 -29.92 -21.49
N ASN A 163 -41.65 -29.72 -20.62
CA ASN A 163 -41.51 -28.55 -19.77
C ASN A 163 -40.49 -27.66 -20.48
N ARG A 164 -40.86 -26.45 -20.90
CA ARG A 164 -39.89 -25.51 -21.47
C ARG A 164 -39.82 -24.23 -20.62
N LEU A 165 -38.89 -24.28 -19.68
CA LEU A 165 -38.39 -23.16 -18.87
C LEU A 165 -37.72 -22.13 -19.78
N MET A 166 -38.03 -20.84 -19.60
CA MET A 166 -37.31 -19.74 -20.26
C MET A 166 -36.19 -19.27 -19.33
N THR A 167 -34.97 -19.72 -19.62
CA THR A 167 -33.74 -19.42 -18.88
C THR A 167 -33.24 -18.01 -19.22
N THR A 168 -33.02 -17.19 -18.19
CA THR A 168 -32.28 -15.93 -18.26
C THR A 168 -30.82 -16.17 -18.67
N SER A 169 -30.40 -15.54 -19.77
CA SER A 169 -29.03 -15.64 -20.30
C SER A 169 -28.05 -14.86 -19.43
N VAL A 170 -27.14 -15.58 -18.77
CA VAL A 170 -25.91 -15.04 -18.18
C VAL A 170 -24.79 -15.21 -19.21
N SER A 171 -24.21 -14.12 -19.70
CA SER A 171 -23.00 -14.18 -20.54
C SER A 171 -21.78 -14.31 -19.64
N LEU A 172 -21.19 -15.50 -19.59
CA LEU A 172 -19.94 -15.78 -18.89
C LEU A 172 -18.79 -15.81 -19.91
N THR A 173 -17.86 -14.85 -19.85
CA THR A 173 -16.66 -14.85 -20.71
C THR A 173 -15.59 -15.72 -20.06
N ILE A 174 -15.36 -16.92 -20.60
CA ILE A 174 -14.28 -17.83 -20.18
C ILE A 174 -13.04 -17.50 -21.03
N PHE A 175 -11.93 -17.10 -20.40
CA PHE A 175 -10.63 -17.08 -21.06
C PHE A 175 -10.06 -18.51 -21.07
N VAL A 176 -10.05 -19.15 -22.25
CA VAL A 176 -9.33 -20.41 -22.47
C VAL A 176 -7.91 -20.06 -22.93
N SER A 177 -6.91 -20.26 -22.08
CA SER A 177 -5.51 -20.25 -22.49
C SER A 177 -5.20 -21.58 -23.18
N VAL A 178 -5.14 -21.58 -24.51
CA VAL A 178 -4.64 -22.72 -25.30
C VAL A 178 -3.13 -22.62 -25.35
N THR A 179 -2.41 -23.46 -24.61
CA THR A 179 -0.98 -23.70 -24.81
C THR A 179 -0.82 -24.62 -26.03
N SER A 180 -0.51 -24.03 -27.18
CA SER A 180 -0.09 -24.78 -28.37
C SER A 180 1.36 -25.24 -28.20
N SER A 181 1.59 -26.50 -27.85
CA SER A 181 2.91 -27.12 -27.97
C SER A 181 3.15 -27.52 -29.43
N SER A 182 3.86 -26.69 -30.18
CA SER A 182 4.38 -27.03 -31.50
C SER A 182 5.60 -27.95 -31.33
N VAL A 183 5.51 -29.18 -31.83
CA VAL A 183 6.65 -30.08 -31.99
C VAL A 183 7.22 -29.87 -33.39
N GLU A 184 8.38 -29.24 -33.49
CA GLU A 184 9.16 -29.24 -34.73
C GLU A 184 9.91 -30.58 -34.89
N PRO A 185 9.90 -31.19 -36.08
CA PRO A 185 10.83 -32.25 -36.40
C PRO A 185 12.12 -31.63 -36.98
N SER A 186 13.17 -31.54 -36.16
CA SER A 186 14.49 -31.11 -36.65
C SER A 186 15.37 -32.33 -36.97
N THR A 187 15.68 -32.43 -38.25
CA THR A 187 16.58 -33.37 -38.94
C THR A 187 18.00 -33.41 -38.37
N THR A 188 18.59 -34.61 -38.35
CA THR A 188 20.02 -34.86 -38.15
C THR A 188 20.88 -34.23 -39.25
N PRO A 189 22.15 -33.89 -38.94
CA PRO A 189 23.21 -34.67 -39.56
C PRO A 189 24.42 -34.97 -38.64
N SER A 190 25.14 -36.01 -39.06
CA SER A 190 26.38 -36.60 -38.54
C SER A 190 27.64 -35.74 -38.66
N SER A 191 28.55 -35.82 -37.69
CA SER A 191 30.04 -35.90 -37.81
C SER A 191 30.68 -35.54 -36.46
N SER A 192 31.17 -36.53 -35.71
CA SER A 192 32.57 -37.01 -35.67
C SER A 192 33.54 -36.14 -34.86
N GLY A 193 34.00 -36.70 -33.73
CA GLY A 193 35.39 -36.59 -33.29
C GLY A 193 35.73 -35.46 -32.33
N SER A 194 36.01 -35.81 -31.07
CA SER A 194 37.34 -35.66 -30.45
C SER A 194 37.20 -35.66 -28.93
N MET A 195 37.52 -36.81 -28.32
CA MET A 195 37.83 -36.87 -26.90
C MET A 195 39.24 -36.30 -26.73
N ASN A 196 39.40 -35.23 -25.96
CA ASN A 196 40.71 -34.83 -25.44
C ASN A 196 40.62 -34.54 -23.94
N SER A 197 41.28 -35.41 -23.20
CA SER A 197 41.47 -35.46 -21.77
C SER A 197 42.29 -34.28 -21.25
N SER A 198 41.77 -33.58 -20.25
CA SER A 198 42.56 -32.71 -19.36
C SER A 198 42.10 -32.87 -17.92
N LEU A 199 42.37 -34.03 -17.33
CA LEU A 199 42.27 -34.27 -15.89
C LEU A 199 43.62 -34.75 -15.36
N LEU A 200 44.64 -33.89 -15.44
CA LEU A 200 45.90 -34.06 -14.71
C LEU A 200 46.45 -32.69 -14.30
N PHE A 201 45.83 -32.04 -13.31
CA PHE A 201 46.58 -31.18 -12.39
C PHE A 201 46.11 -31.39 -10.95
N SER A 202 47.04 -31.99 -10.22
CA SER A 202 47.04 -32.39 -8.82
C SER A 202 46.43 -31.40 -7.82
N ILE A 203 45.75 -32.03 -6.87
CA ILE A 203 45.10 -31.61 -5.62
C ILE A 203 46.06 -30.93 -4.61
N PHE A 204 47.26 -30.49 -5.04
CA PHE A 204 48.22 -29.76 -4.21
C PHE A 204 48.20 -28.24 -4.44
N GLY A 205 47.56 -27.75 -5.52
CA GLY A 205 47.39 -26.32 -5.77
C GLY A 205 46.21 -25.69 -5.03
N SER A 206 45.21 -26.48 -4.63
CA SER A 206 43.97 -25.97 -4.01
C SER A 206 44.17 -25.53 -2.56
N ILE A 207 44.93 -26.27 -1.75
CA ILE A 207 45.24 -25.86 -0.37
C ILE A 207 46.03 -24.55 -0.35
N GLY A 208 47.00 -24.39 -1.26
CA GLY A 208 47.78 -23.16 -1.39
C GLY A 208 46.93 -21.99 -1.87
N ALA A 209 46.07 -22.20 -2.87
CA ALA A 209 45.16 -21.18 -3.38
C ALA A 209 44.13 -20.74 -2.32
N ILE A 210 43.57 -21.67 -1.54
CA ILE A 210 42.65 -21.36 -0.44
C ILE A 210 43.37 -20.55 0.63
N LEU A 211 44.58 -20.95 1.03
CA LEU A 211 45.36 -20.23 2.03
C LEU A 211 45.73 -18.81 1.58
N ILE A 212 46.15 -18.64 0.32
CA ILE A 212 46.47 -17.32 -0.26
C ILE A 212 45.21 -16.45 -0.30
N THR A 213 44.07 -17.00 -0.69
CA THR A 213 42.79 -16.26 -0.74
C THR A 213 42.35 -15.83 0.66
N CYS A 214 42.50 -16.69 1.67
CA CYS A 214 42.24 -16.36 3.07
C CYS A 214 43.17 -15.25 3.59
N ILE A 215 44.47 -15.30 3.26
CA ILE A 215 45.44 -14.26 3.68
C ILE A 215 45.09 -12.91 3.04
N ILE A 216 44.75 -12.88 1.75
CA ILE A 216 44.33 -11.65 1.06
C ILE A 216 43.06 -11.08 1.71
N ALA A 217 42.06 -11.93 2.01
CA ALA A 217 40.84 -11.50 2.68
C ALA A 217 41.12 -10.88 4.06
N ILE A 218 42.01 -11.49 4.86
CA ILE A 218 42.41 -10.95 6.16
C ILE A 218 43.11 -9.59 6.02
N ILE A 219 44.02 -9.44 5.05
CA ILE A 219 44.70 -8.17 4.79
C ILE A 219 43.69 -7.09 4.39
N VAL A 220 42.74 -7.41 3.51
CA VAL A 220 41.68 -6.46 3.12
C VAL A 220 40.83 -6.07 4.34
N ILE A 221 40.43 -7.03 5.19
CA ILE A 221 39.68 -6.75 6.43
C ILE A 221 40.49 -5.84 7.35
N LEU A 222 41.78 -6.11 7.56
CA LEU A 222 42.66 -5.29 8.38
C LEU A 222 42.84 -3.88 7.80
N VAL A 223 43.00 -3.74 6.48
CA VAL A 223 43.05 -2.45 5.79
C VAL A 223 41.72 -1.71 5.94
N CYS A 224 40.56 -2.38 5.81
CA CYS A 224 39.25 -1.80 6.05
C CYS A 224 39.08 -1.33 7.51
N ILE A 225 39.51 -2.14 8.48
CA ILE A 225 39.49 -1.78 9.92
C ILE A 225 40.42 -0.58 10.18
N MET A 226 41.63 -0.59 9.61
CA MET A 226 42.59 0.51 9.75
C MET A 226 42.09 1.79 9.07
N TYR A 227 41.47 1.68 7.89
CA TYR A 227 40.84 2.79 7.19
C TYR A 227 39.69 3.36 8.04
N LYS A 228 38.82 2.50 8.58
CA LYS A 228 37.74 2.90 9.50
C LYS A 228 38.28 3.54 10.79
N ARG A 229 39.34 2.99 11.41
CA ARG A 229 40.01 3.56 12.59
C ARG A 229 40.69 4.90 12.29
N LYS A 230 41.34 5.04 11.14
CA LYS A 230 42.01 6.27 10.70
C LYS A 230 41.00 7.37 10.39
N HIS A 231 39.85 7.04 9.82
CA HIS A 231 38.75 7.98 9.66
C HIS A 231 38.08 8.33 10.99
N LYS A 232 37.88 7.37 11.91
CA LYS A 232 37.37 7.65 13.26
C LYS A 232 38.32 8.55 14.08
N SER A 233 39.63 8.42 13.88
CA SER A 233 40.66 9.23 14.57
C SER A 233 40.88 10.62 13.98
N LYS A 234 40.49 10.87 12.72
CA LYS A 234 40.70 12.17 12.06
C LYS A 234 39.50 13.11 12.19
N TYR A 235 38.37 12.56 12.65
CA TYR A 235 37.07 13.21 12.68
C TYR A 235 36.36 12.87 13.98
N GLU A 236 36.99 13.14 15.11
CA GLU A 236 36.28 13.33 16.37
C GLU A 236 35.63 14.71 16.29
N TYR A 237 34.61 14.82 15.43
CA TYR A 237 33.75 15.99 15.41
C TYR A 237 32.82 15.85 16.59
N ILE A 238 32.99 16.71 17.58
CA ILE A 238 31.95 16.88 18.58
C ILE A 238 30.83 17.64 17.86
N VAL A 239 29.74 16.96 17.56
CA VAL A 239 28.58 17.55 16.87
C VAL A 239 27.74 18.25 17.92
N HIS A 240 27.71 19.58 17.86
CA HIS A 240 26.79 20.39 18.64
C HIS A 240 25.47 20.52 17.88
N ILE A 241 24.40 19.98 18.44
CA ILE A 241 23.04 20.12 17.89
C ILE A 241 22.28 21.14 18.74
N SER A 242 22.07 22.32 18.17
CA SER A 242 21.11 23.29 18.70
C SER A 242 19.73 22.95 18.14
N CYS A 243 18.81 22.53 19.01
CA CYS A 243 17.39 22.40 18.70
C CYS A 243 16.72 23.75 18.94
N ILE A 244 16.20 24.38 17.88
CA ILE A 244 15.42 25.61 17.97
C ILE A 244 13.96 25.23 17.73
N ILE A 245 13.11 25.45 18.73
CA ILE A 245 11.65 25.33 18.58
C ILE A 245 11.20 26.53 17.75
N ASN A 246 10.62 26.30 16.58
CA ASN A 246 9.97 27.36 15.82
C ASN A 246 8.59 27.58 16.44
N ILE A 247 8.44 28.66 17.19
CA ILE A 247 7.13 29.15 17.61
C ILE A 247 6.61 29.97 16.43
N LEU A 248 5.63 29.43 15.71
CA LEU A 248 4.77 30.17 14.78
C LEU A 248 3.62 30.80 15.56
#